data_AF-A0A101V3P8-F1
#
_entry.id   AF-A0A101V3P8-F1
#
_cell.length_a   1.000
_cell.length_b   1.000
_cell.length_c   1.000
_cell.angle_alpha   90.00
_cell.angle_beta   90.00
_cell.angle_gamma   90.00
#
_symmetry.space_group_name_H-M   'P 1'
#
loop_
_entity.id
_entity.type
_entity.pdbx_description
1 polymer ?
#
loop_
_entity_poly.entity_id
_entity_poly.type
_entity_poly.pdbx_seq_one_letter_code
_entity_poly.pdbx_strand_id
1 'polypeptide(L)'
;MLIGLYVVISHGNLLKKLIGLALFQGGVFLFYIGLGKRDGGSAPIISDDVETYSHPLPQVLILTAIVVGVATLAVGLALAARIFEAYGTVEEDEVLERDSTEGVTAHDRERTAEQDGGGS
;
A
#
# COMPACT_ATOMS: atom_id res chain seq x y z
N MET A 1 -9.23 -2.86 -11.22
CA MET A 1 -7.84 -2.36 -11.30
C MET A 1 -7.80 -0.84 -11.40
N LEU A 2 -8.21 -0.23 -12.53
CA LEU A 2 -8.08 1.23 -12.74
C LEU A 2 -8.81 2.10 -11.69
N ILE A 3 -9.96 1.65 -11.20
CA ILE A 3 -10.67 2.34 -10.11
C ILE A 3 -9.86 2.38 -8.81
N GLY A 4 -9.14 1.30 -8.48
CA GLY A 4 -8.28 1.25 -7.31
C GLY A 4 -7.08 2.17 -7.45
N LEU A 5 -6.45 2.19 -8.64
CA LEU A 5 -5.36 3.12 -8.95
C LEU A 5 -5.82 4.59 -8.86
N TYR A 6 -7.01 4.88 -9.37
CA TYR A 6 -7.60 6.22 -9.27
C TYR A 6 -7.78 6.64 -7.80
N VAL A 7 -8.33 5.76 -6.96
CA VAL A 7 -8.52 6.07 -5.52
C VAL A 7 -7.19 6.38 -4.84
N VAL A 8 -6.12 5.64 -5.14
CA VAL A 8 -4.77 5.87 -4.58
C VAL A 8 -4.23 7.26 -4.95
N ILE A 9 -4.45 7.71 -6.19
CA ILE A 9 -3.93 8.97 -6.70
C ILE A 9 -4.79 10.17 -6.25
N SER A 10 -6.11 10.01 -6.20
CA SER A 10 -7.04 11.15 -6.07
C SER A 10 -7.50 11.47 -4.65
N HIS A 11 -7.20 10.63 -3.65
CA HIS A 11 -7.64 10.87 -2.27
C HIS A 11 -6.46 11.18 -1.36
N GLY A 12 -6.55 12.24 -0.54
CA GLY A 12 -5.55 12.57 0.49
C GLY A 12 -5.60 11.67 1.73
N ASN A 13 -6.77 11.12 2.04
CA ASN A 13 -6.95 10.23 3.20
C ASN A 13 -6.15 8.92 3.05
N LEU A 14 -5.24 8.66 3.99
CA LEU A 14 -4.35 7.49 3.97
C LEU A 14 -5.10 6.15 3.99
N LEU A 15 -6.23 6.06 4.70
CA LEU A 15 -7.05 4.83 4.75
C LEU A 15 -7.73 4.57 3.42
N LYS A 16 -8.25 5.61 2.76
CA LYS A 16 -8.84 5.49 1.41
C LYS A 16 -7.78 5.05 0.39
N LYS A 17 -6.55 5.56 0.49
CA LYS A 17 -5.43 5.09 -0.35
C LYS A 17 -5.16 3.60 -0.16
N LEU A 18 -5.12 3.10 1.08
CA LEU A 18 -4.92 1.66 1.35
C LEU A 18 -6.07 0.79 0.80
N ILE A 19 -7.31 1.24 0.90
CA ILE A 19 -8.47 0.57 0.27
C ILE A 19 -8.33 0.56 -1.26
N GLY A 20 -7.93 1.69 -1.86
CA GLY A 20 -7.66 1.80 -3.29
C GLY A 20 -6.56 0.83 -3.75
N LEU A 21 -5.50 0.70 -2.95
CA LEU A 21 -4.40 -0.22 -3.21
C LEU A 21 -4.86 -1.69 -3.16
N ALA A 22 -5.69 -2.05 -2.18
CA ALA A 22 -6.28 -3.39 -2.09
C ALA A 22 -7.17 -3.72 -3.30
N LEU A 23 -8.00 -2.77 -3.75
CA LEU A 23 -8.83 -2.92 -4.95
C LEU A 23 -8.01 -3.01 -6.24
N PHE A 24 -6.87 -2.31 -6.29
CA PHE A 24 -5.93 -2.43 -7.39
C PHE A 24 -5.32 -3.83 -7.45
N GLN A 25 -4.81 -4.34 -6.32
CA GLN A 25 -4.26 -5.70 -6.20
C GLN A 25 -5.28 -6.78 -6.58
N GLY A 26 -6.50 -6.70 -6.07
CA GLY A 26 -7.58 -7.63 -6.44
C GLY A 26 -7.87 -7.64 -7.94
N GLY A 27 -7.79 -6.48 -8.60
CA GLY A 27 -7.90 -6.38 -10.05
C GLY A 27 -6.74 -7.06 -10.81
N VAL A 28 -5.52 -6.91 -10.32
CA VAL A 28 -4.33 -7.59 -10.89
C VAL A 28 -4.43 -9.11 -10.71
N PHE A 29 -4.94 -9.58 -9.57
CA PHE A 29 -5.16 -11.01 -9.34
C PHE A 29 -6.15 -11.58 -10.35
N LEU A 30 -7.30 -10.91 -10.54
CA LEU A 30 -8.31 -11.36 -11.50
C LEU A 30 -7.78 -11.36 -12.95
N PHE A 31 -6.97 -10.36 -13.31
CA PHE A 31 -6.31 -10.29 -14.60
C PHE A 31 -5.37 -11.49 -14.84
N TYR A 32 -4.53 -11.83 -13.85
CA TYR A 32 -3.62 -12.98 -13.93
C TYR A 32 -4.35 -14.33 -13.95
N ILE A 33 -5.41 -14.49 -13.15
CA ILE A 33 -6.25 -15.70 -13.17
C ILE A 33 -6.85 -15.89 -14.57
N GLY A 34 -7.34 -14.80 -15.18
CA GLY A 34 -7.89 -14.81 -16.53
C GLY A 34 -6.88 -15.31 -17.57
N LEU A 35 -5.61 -14.89 -17.48
CA LEU A 35 -4.53 -15.36 -18.36
C LEU A 35 -4.17 -16.83 -18.16
N GLY A 36 -4.28 -17.34 -16.94
CA GLY A 36 -3.94 -18.73 -16.60
C GLY A 36 -5.03 -19.75 -16.93
N LYS A 37 -6.25 -19.29 -17.23
CA LYS A 37 -7.40 -20.15 -17.50
C LYS A 37 -7.35 -20.69 -18.92
N ARG A 38 -7.35 -22.02 -19.05
CA ARG A 38 -7.44 -22.74 -20.32
C ARG A 38 -8.84 -23.35 -20.45
N ASP A 39 -9.48 -23.22 -21.61
CA ASP A 39 -10.78 -23.84 -21.87
C ASP A 39 -10.68 -25.37 -21.72
N GLY A 40 -11.55 -25.94 -20.88
CA GLY A 40 -11.54 -27.37 -20.54
C GLY A 40 -10.41 -27.83 -19.62
N GLY A 41 -9.55 -26.92 -19.12
CA GLY A 41 -8.46 -27.25 -18.20
C GLY A 41 -8.92 -27.33 -16.75
N SER A 42 -8.80 -28.51 -16.15
CA SER A 42 -9.08 -28.73 -14.72
C SER A 42 -7.95 -28.16 -13.85
N ALA A 43 -8.20 -28.04 -12.53
CA ALA A 43 -7.19 -27.59 -11.58
C ALA A 43 -5.93 -28.49 -11.67
N PRO A 44 -4.70 -27.94 -11.57
CA PRO A 44 -3.44 -28.69 -11.69
C PRO A 44 -3.19 -29.57 -10.45
N ILE A 45 -4.06 -30.55 -10.24
CA ILE A 45 -4.04 -31.55 -9.19
C ILE A 45 -4.07 -32.89 -9.90
N ILE A 46 -3.02 -33.70 -9.75
CA ILE A 46 -2.92 -34.97 -10.46
C ILE A 46 -4.09 -35.87 -10.08
N SER A 47 -4.87 -36.28 -11.07
CA SER A 47 -5.99 -37.21 -10.93
C SER A 47 -6.10 -38.06 -12.19
N ASP A 48 -6.45 -39.34 -12.02
CA ASP A 48 -6.47 -40.34 -13.11
C ASP A 48 -7.50 -40.01 -14.21
N ASP A 49 -8.51 -39.19 -13.92
CA ASP A 49 -9.61 -38.82 -14.83
C ASP A 49 -9.40 -37.48 -15.58
N VAL A 50 -8.23 -36.85 -15.48
CA VAL A 50 -7.99 -35.50 -16.05
C VAL A 50 -6.81 -35.49 -17.02
N GLU A 51 -7.11 -35.24 -18.29
CA GLU A 51 -6.09 -35.13 -19.35
C GLU A 51 -5.58 -33.71 -19.61
N THR A 52 -6.36 -32.67 -19.26
CA THR A 52 -5.97 -31.26 -19.49
C THR A 52 -5.99 -30.48 -18.19
N TYR A 53 -4.84 -29.90 -17.85
CA TYR A 53 -4.65 -29.04 -16.68
C TYR A 53 -4.54 -27.57 -17.08
N SER A 54 -5.05 -26.69 -16.22
CA SER A 54 -4.77 -25.26 -16.30
C SER A 54 -3.28 -24.98 -15.98
N HIS A 55 -2.76 -23.85 -16.47
CA HIS A 55 -1.36 -23.50 -16.24
C HIS A 55 -1.09 -23.30 -14.73
N PRO A 56 -0.12 -24.03 -14.13
CA PRO A 56 0.14 -23.95 -12.70
C PRO A 56 0.92 -22.69 -12.29
N LEU A 57 1.63 -22.06 -13.23
CA LEU A 57 2.47 -20.89 -12.94
C LEU A 57 1.67 -19.69 -12.41
N PRO A 58 0.56 -19.24 -13.05
CA PRO A 58 -0.22 -18.13 -12.50
C PRO A 58 -0.79 -18.41 -11.11
N GLN A 59 -1.21 -19.65 -10.83
CA GLN A 59 -1.78 -20.02 -9.53
C GLN A 59 -0.79 -19.82 -8.37
N VAL A 60 0.46 -20.29 -8.55
CA VAL A 60 1.50 -20.14 -7.52
C VAL A 60 1.92 -18.67 -7.35
N LEU A 61 2.05 -17.93 -8.45
CA LEU A 61 2.38 -16.51 -8.41
C LEU A 61 1.32 -15.69 -7.67
N ILE A 62 0.03 -15.98 -7.89
CA ILE A 62 -1.06 -15.29 -7.22
C ILE A 62 -1.11 -15.63 -5.73
N LEU A 63 -0.91 -16.89 -5.34
CA LEU A 63 -0.86 -17.25 -3.91
C LEU A 63 0.22 -16.46 -3.17
N THR A 64 1.39 -16.32 -3.79
CA THR A 64 2.50 -15.54 -3.24
C THR A 64 2.15 -14.05 -3.18
N ALA A 65 1.54 -13.51 -4.24
CA ALA A 65 1.13 -12.12 -4.33
C ALA A 65 0.04 -11.77 -3.30
N ILE A 66 -0.86 -12.69 -2.96
CA ILE A 66 -1.88 -12.51 -1.91
C ILE A 66 -1.21 -12.36 -0.54
N VAL A 67 -0.26 -13.24 -0.20
CA VAL A 67 0.45 -13.18 1.10
C VAL A 67 1.23 -11.88 1.23
N VAL A 68 1.99 -11.49 0.20
CA VAL A 68 2.69 -10.21 0.16
C VAL A 68 1.70 -9.05 0.25
N GLY A 69 0.57 -9.13 -0.45
CA GLY A 69 -0.47 -8.09 -0.42
C GLY A 69 -1.04 -7.86 0.98
N VAL A 70 -1.43 -8.92 1.68
CA VAL A 70 -1.91 -8.82 3.07
C VAL A 70 -0.82 -8.28 4.01
N ALA A 71 0.43 -8.72 3.85
CA ALA A 71 1.54 -8.21 4.66
C ALA A 71 1.76 -6.71 4.43
N THR A 72 1.77 -6.25 3.18
CA THR A 72 1.92 -4.82 2.85
C THR A 72 0.75 -3.98 3.35
N LEU A 73 -0.49 -4.49 3.28
CA LEU A 73 -1.66 -3.81 3.84
C LEU A 73 -1.58 -3.71 5.36
N ALA A 74 -1.14 -4.76 6.06
CA ALA A 74 -0.96 -4.74 7.50
C ALA A 74 0.08 -3.68 7.92
N VAL A 75 1.23 -3.64 7.24
CA VAL A 75 2.26 -2.60 7.48
C VAL A 75 1.71 -1.21 7.15
N GLY A 76 1.02 -1.04 6.02
CA GLY A 76 0.42 0.23 5.63
C GLY A 76 -0.60 0.74 6.66
N LEU A 77 -1.46 -0.15 7.18
CA LEU A 77 -2.42 0.17 8.23
C LEU A 77 -1.72 0.51 9.55
N ALA A 78 -0.68 -0.24 9.92
CA ALA A 78 0.12 0.07 11.11
C ALA A 78 0.78 1.45 11.02
N LEU A 79 1.29 1.81 9.84
CA LEU A 79 1.84 3.15 9.59
C LEU A 79 0.75 4.22 9.65
N ALA A 80 -0.41 3.99 9.03
CA ALA A 80 -1.53 4.93 9.10
C ALA A 80 -2.02 5.15 10.53
N ALA A 81 -2.10 4.08 11.34
CA ALA A 81 -2.41 4.16 12.76
C ALA A 81 -1.34 4.96 13.52
N ARG A 82 -0.06 4.70 13.24
CA ARG A 82 1.05 5.42 13.88
C ARG A 82 1.08 6.91 13.53
N ILE A 83 0.76 7.27 12.29
CA ILE A 83 0.62 8.66 11.84
C ILE A 83 -0.55 9.32 12.57
N PHE A 84 -1.68 8.63 12.69
CA PHE A 84 -2.82 9.14 13.45
C PHE A 84 -2.49 9.38 14.93
N GLU A 85 -1.72 8.49 15.57
CA GLU A 85 -1.26 8.70 16.95
C GLU A 85 -0.33 9.92 17.09
N ALA A 86 0.53 10.17 16.11
CA ALA A 86 1.52 11.25 16.16
C ALA A 86 0.92 12.62 15.79
N TYR A 87 0.11 12.67 14.73
CA TYR A 87 -0.42 13.91 14.16
C TYR A 87 -1.91 14.11 14.46
N GLY A 88 -2.63 13.13 15.00
CA GLY A 88 -4.07 13.24 15.29
C GLY A 88 -4.97 13.28 14.05
N THR A 89 -4.42 13.02 12.86
CA THR A 89 -5.13 13.06 11.58
C THR A 89 -4.59 11.99 10.62
N VAL A 90 -5.43 11.58 9.66
CA VAL A 90 -5.09 10.63 8.59
C VAL A 90 -5.19 11.28 7.20
N GLU A 91 -5.39 12.59 7.15
CA GLU A 91 -5.36 13.38 5.92
C GLU A 91 -3.91 13.80 5.63
N GLU A 92 -3.41 13.43 4.45
CA GLU A 92 -2.00 13.62 4.08
C GLU A 92 -1.56 15.09 4.03
N ASP A 93 -2.42 15.98 3.56
CA ASP A 93 -2.19 17.41 3.49
C ASP A 93 -1.99 18.02 4.89
N GLU A 94 -2.82 17.63 5.86
CA GLU A 94 -2.67 18.09 7.24
C GLU A 94 -1.39 17.54 7.90
N VAL A 95 -1.01 16.29 7.59
CA VAL A 95 0.23 15.70 8.10
C VAL A 95 1.45 16.46 7.56
N LEU A 96 1.48 16.73 6.26
CA LEU A 96 2.58 17.46 5.60
C LEU A 96 2.72 18.89 6.12
N GLU A 97 1.60 19.59 6.36
CA GLU A 97 1.61 20.95 6.89
C GLU A 97 2.21 21.00 8.31
N ARG A 98 1.83 20.07 9.19
CA ARG A 98 2.35 20.00 10.56
C ARG A 98 3.84 19.67 10.60
N ASP A 99 4.29 18.73 9.77
CA ASP A 99 5.70 18.36 9.66
C ASP A 99 6.57 19.56 9.20
N SER A 100 6.07 20.31 8.21
CA SER A 100 6.75 21.53 7.74
C SER A 100 6.82 22.63 8.81
N THR A 101 5.78 22.76 9.64
CA THR A 101 5.74 23.76 10.71
C THR A 101 6.71 23.40 11.85
N GLU A 102 6.76 22.12 12.24
CA GLU A 102 7.70 21.64 13.25
C GLU A 102 9.16 21.86 12.81
N GLY A 103 9.49 21.56 11.54
CA GLY A 103 10.82 21.79 10.98
C GLY A 103 11.26 23.27 11.00
N VAL A 104 10.34 24.20 10.72
CA VAL A 104 10.62 25.64 10.79
C VAL A 104 10.87 26.09 12.23
N THR A 105 10.02 25.66 13.19
CA THR A 105 10.20 26.05 14.60
C THR A 105 11.49 25.50 15.24
N ALA A 106 11.96 24.33 14.81
CA ALA A 106 13.24 23.78 15.27
C ALA A 106 14.42 24.61 14.76
N HIS A 107 14.42 24.96 13.47
CA HIS A 107 15.48 25.74 12.84
C HIS A 107 15.57 27.17 13.40
N ASP A 108 14.44 27.79 13.74
CA ASP A 108 14.43 29.13 14.36
C ASP A 108 14.96 29.13 15.80
N ARG A 109 14.70 28.06 16.57
CA ARG A 109 15.25 27.90 17.93
C ARG A 109 16.76 27.73 17.94
N GLU A 110 17.32 26.98 16.99
CA GLU A 110 18.77 26.80 16.86
C GLU A 110 19.49 28.11 16.49
N ARG A 111 18.91 28.89 15.56
CA ARG A 111 19.47 30.20 15.19
C ARG A 111 19.46 31.21 16.33
N THR A 112 18.42 31.19 17.16
CA THR A 112 18.34 32.08 18.32
C THR A 112 19.34 31.67 19.41
N ALA A 113 19.55 30.37 19.62
CA ALA A 113 20.53 29.85 20.58
C ALA A 113 21.99 30.11 20.17
N GLU A 114 22.33 30.06 18.86
CA GLU A 114 23.66 30.42 18.37
C GLU A 114 23.95 31.93 18.49
N GLN A 115 22.93 32.78 18.37
CA GLN A 115 23.08 34.24 18.43
C GLN A 115 23.28 34.76 19.87
N ASP A 116 22.72 34.08 20.86
CA ASP A 116 22.87 34.41 22.28
C ASP A 116 24.15 33.83 22.93
N GLY A 117 24.78 32.81 22.32
CA GLY A 117 25.98 32.15 22.85
C GLY A 117 27.33 32.75 22.43
N GLY A 118 27.35 33.69 21.48
CA GLY A 118 28.57 34.25 20.89
C GLY A 118 29.02 35.61 21.45
N GLY A 119 28.30 36.17 22.42
CA GLY A 119 28.54 37.50 22.98
C GLY A 119 28.91 37.47 24.47
N SER A 120 30.08 36.97 24.83
CA SER A 120 30.73 37.23 26.13
C SER A 120 32.24 37.12 26.01
#